data_AF-A0A7V4NJM7-F1
#
_entry.id   AF-A0A7V4NJM7-F1
#
_cell.length_a   1.000
_cell.length_b   1.000
_cell.length_c   1.000
_cell.angle_alpha   90.00
_cell.angle_beta   90.00
_cell.angle_gamma   90.00
#
_symmetry.space_group_name_H-M   'P 1'
#
loop_
_entity.id
_entity.type
_entity.pdbx_description
1 polymer ?
#
loop_
_entity_poly.entity_id
_entity_poly.type
_entity_poly.pdbx_seq_one_letter_code
_entity_poly.pdbx_strand_id
1 'polypeptide(L)'
;MSERERISERMPDVAAGGAWSPEEAALLASDPDLAAEWALVQAARRVGDRAAASIDGARVAAAVLARLRAEPSAPVVLPLRRRRLVSYVAPFLAAAAVVMIAVWTGRPRTSAAPAATVLVPLPELDELSSDELRSVLRSLEERVASPDGEATEGLESPSAAELEAALETLEG
;
A
#
# COMPACT_ATOMS: atom_id res chain seq x y z
N MET A 1 15.89 -14.58 18.07
CA MET A 1 15.53 -14.80 16.66
C MET A 1 16.09 -16.14 16.24
N SER A 2 15.21 -17.07 15.86
CA SER A 2 15.66 -18.41 15.45
C SER A 2 16.22 -18.39 14.03
N GLU A 3 17.01 -19.39 13.65
CA GLU A 3 17.53 -19.48 12.27
C GLU A 3 16.40 -19.67 11.25
N ARG A 4 15.37 -20.44 11.60
CA ARG A 4 14.14 -20.61 10.80
C ARG A 4 13.43 -19.29 10.53
N GLU A 5 13.26 -18.47 11.58
CA GLU A 5 12.64 -17.15 11.49
C GLU A 5 13.44 -16.21 10.58
N ARG A 6 14.78 -16.23 10.70
CA ARG A 6 15.67 -15.48 9.81
C ARG A 6 15.54 -15.90 8.33
N ILE A 7 15.38 -17.20 8.05
CA ILE A 7 15.18 -17.69 6.67
C ILE A 7 13.80 -17.26 6.16
N SER A 8 12.74 -17.42 6.97
CA SER A 8 11.38 -16.98 6.64
C SER A 8 11.34 -15.49 6.27
N GLU A 9 11.95 -14.62 7.09
CA GLU A 9 12.04 -13.18 6.81
C GLU A 9 12.79 -12.85 5.50
N ARG A 10 13.74 -13.69 5.10
CA ARG A 10 14.50 -13.52 3.84
C ARG A 10 13.80 -14.07 2.61
N MET A 11 12.75 -14.89 2.75
CA MET A 11 12.06 -15.48 1.61
C MET A 11 11.52 -14.43 0.62
N PRO A 12 10.88 -13.32 1.03
CA PRO A 12 10.42 -12.31 0.07
C PRO A 12 11.55 -11.67 -0.75
N ASP A 13 12.73 -11.47 -0.15
CA ASP A 13 13.88 -10.87 -0.81
C ASP A 13 14.54 -11.83 -1.81
N VAL A 14 14.67 -13.10 -1.45
CA VAL A 14 15.13 -14.16 -2.38
C VAL A 14 14.08 -14.38 -3.47
N ALA A 15 12.82 -14.35 -3.05
CA ALA A 15 11.62 -13.97 -3.80
C ALA A 15 11.94 -13.04 -4.94
N ALA A 16 12.29 -11.80 -4.58
CA ALA A 16 12.56 -10.65 -5.44
C ALA A 16 13.76 -10.81 -6.40
N GLY A 17 14.60 -11.84 -6.24
CA GLY A 17 15.81 -12.06 -7.04
C GLY A 17 17.10 -12.09 -6.23
N GLY A 18 17.02 -12.05 -4.90
CA GLY A 18 18.15 -12.40 -4.03
C GLY A 18 18.58 -13.85 -4.19
N ALA A 19 19.69 -14.23 -3.55
CA ALA A 19 20.19 -15.60 -3.54
C ALA A 19 20.21 -16.17 -2.11
N TRP A 20 19.86 -17.45 -1.99
CA TRP A 20 20.11 -18.23 -0.78
C TRP A 20 21.61 -18.47 -0.60
N SER A 21 22.09 -18.43 0.64
CA SER A 21 23.39 -19.02 0.93
C SER A 21 23.32 -20.55 0.81
N PRO A 22 24.45 -21.24 0.62
CA PRO A 22 24.47 -22.71 0.58
C PRO A 22 23.90 -23.37 1.86
N GLU A 23 24.17 -22.76 3.02
CA GLU A 23 23.67 -23.24 4.32
C GLU A 23 22.16 -23.07 4.44
N GLU A 24 21.63 -21.92 4.01
CA GLU A 24 20.19 -21.66 4.02
C GLU A 24 19.44 -22.58 3.06
N ALA A 25 20.01 -22.82 1.87
CA ALA A 25 19.45 -23.75 0.90
C ALA A 25 19.44 -25.20 1.44
N ALA A 26 20.49 -25.61 2.18
CA ALA A 26 20.52 -26.91 2.83
C ALA A 26 19.47 -27.01 3.94
N LEU A 27 19.28 -25.95 4.76
CA LEU A 27 18.28 -25.95 5.82
C LEU A 27 16.86 -26.02 5.23
N LEU A 28 16.58 -25.22 4.19
CA LEU A 28 15.32 -25.23 3.45
C LEU A 28 15.01 -26.61 2.85
N ALA A 29 16.03 -27.33 2.37
CA ALA A 29 15.87 -28.69 1.84
C ALA A 29 15.65 -29.74 2.93
N SER A 30 16.10 -29.48 4.16
CA SER A 30 16.00 -30.41 5.28
C SER A 30 14.73 -30.26 6.12
N ASP A 31 14.12 -29.07 6.14
CA ASP A 31 12.90 -28.77 6.91
C ASP A 31 11.68 -28.67 5.96
N PRO A 32 10.72 -29.62 6.03
CA PRO A 32 9.57 -29.64 5.14
C PRO A 32 8.61 -28.46 5.35
N ASP A 33 8.52 -27.90 6.56
CA ASP A 33 7.65 -26.76 6.82
C ASP A 33 8.18 -25.51 6.13
N LEU A 34 9.50 -25.27 6.25
CA LEU A 34 10.20 -24.18 5.58
C LEU A 34 10.10 -24.32 4.06
N ALA A 35 10.22 -25.54 3.52
CA ALA A 35 10.03 -25.79 2.10
C ALA A 35 8.60 -25.47 1.63
N ALA A 36 7.58 -25.80 2.43
CA ALA A 36 6.18 -25.49 2.13
C ALA A 36 5.90 -23.99 2.16
N GLU A 37 6.43 -23.28 3.15
CA GLU A 37 6.37 -21.82 3.25
C GLU A 37 7.02 -21.16 2.03
N TRP A 38 8.21 -21.62 1.64
CA TRP A 38 8.88 -21.14 0.44
C TRP A 38 8.07 -21.37 -0.84
N ALA A 39 7.43 -22.55 -0.96
CA ALA A 39 6.56 -22.84 -2.10
C ALA A 39 5.35 -21.88 -2.16
N LEU A 40 4.80 -21.47 -1.02
CA LEU A 40 3.73 -20.48 -0.94
C LEU A 40 4.20 -19.09 -1.42
N VAL A 41 5.36 -18.63 -0.95
CA VAL A 41 5.96 -17.35 -1.39
C VAL A 41 6.18 -17.34 -2.90
N GLN A 42 6.68 -18.46 -3.45
CA GLN A 42 6.90 -18.61 -4.90
C GLN A 42 5.59 -18.67 -5.71
N ALA A 43 4.52 -19.24 -5.15
CA ALA A 43 3.20 -19.20 -5.76
C ALA A 43 2.63 -17.77 -5.76
N ALA A 44 2.73 -17.05 -4.64
CA ALA A 44 2.29 -15.67 -4.52
C ALA A 44 3.03 -14.75 -5.50
N ARG A 45 4.35 -14.89 -5.62
CA ARG A 45 5.15 -14.15 -6.62
C ARG A 45 4.65 -14.40 -8.04
N ARG A 46 4.43 -15.66 -8.45
CA ARG A 46 3.90 -15.98 -9.78
C ARG A 46 2.50 -15.44 -10.05
N VAL A 47 1.66 -15.31 -9.01
CA VAL A 47 0.37 -14.62 -9.12
C VAL A 47 0.59 -13.13 -9.33
N GLY A 48 1.47 -12.51 -8.55
CA GLY A 48 1.86 -11.11 -8.67
C GLY A 48 2.44 -10.77 -10.05
N ASP A 49 3.34 -11.60 -10.59
CA ASP A 49 3.95 -11.41 -11.90
C ASP A 49 2.91 -11.45 -13.02
N ARG A 50 1.94 -12.38 -12.95
CA ARG A 50 0.84 -12.45 -13.93
C ARG A 50 -0.11 -11.26 -13.82
N ALA A 51 -0.43 -10.84 -12.60
CA ALA A 51 -1.26 -9.66 -12.36
C ALA A 51 -0.56 -8.40 -12.90
N ALA A 52 0.72 -8.22 -12.60
CA ALA A 52 1.53 -7.11 -13.10
C ALA A 52 1.62 -7.11 -14.63
N ALA A 53 1.79 -8.28 -15.25
CA ALA A 53 1.79 -8.41 -16.71
C ALA A 53 0.44 -8.06 -17.35
N SER A 54 -0.68 -8.29 -16.64
CA SER A 54 -2.02 -7.98 -17.14
C SER A 54 -2.41 -6.50 -16.99
N ILE A 55 -1.69 -5.74 -16.16
CA ILE A 55 -2.07 -4.35 -15.90
C ILE A 55 -1.29 -3.41 -16.80
N ASP A 56 -2.02 -2.77 -17.69
CA ASP A 56 -1.51 -1.66 -18.49
C ASP A 56 -1.38 -0.40 -17.63
N GLY A 57 -0.20 -0.23 -17.04
CA GLY A 57 0.12 0.93 -16.21
C GLY A 57 -0.02 2.26 -16.96
N ALA A 58 0.17 2.29 -18.28
CA ALA A 58 -0.01 3.50 -19.08
C ALA A 58 -1.50 3.84 -19.21
N ARG A 59 -2.36 2.84 -19.46
CA ARG A 59 -3.82 3.01 -19.47
C ARG A 59 -4.34 3.45 -18.11
N VAL A 60 -3.87 2.84 -17.02
CA VAL A 60 -4.26 3.24 -15.65
C VAL A 60 -3.80 4.67 -15.35
N ALA A 61 -2.55 5.02 -15.65
CA ALA A 61 -2.05 6.38 -15.45
C ALA A 61 -2.83 7.41 -16.29
N ALA A 62 -3.13 7.07 -17.54
CA ALA A 62 -3.95 7.91 -18.41
C ALA A 62 -5.37 8.10 -17.86
N ALA A 63 -6.00 7.03 -17.36
CA ALA A 63 -7.32 7.10 -16.74
C ALA A 63 -7.32 7.96 -15.47
N VAL A 64 -6.30 7.81 -14.61
CA VAL A 64 -6.15 8.65 -13.40
C VAL A 64 -5.95 10.11 -13.78
N LEU A 65 -5.07 10.41 -14.73
CA LEU A 65 -4.86 11.79 -15.21
C LEU A 65 -6.10 12.35 -15.90
N ALA A 66 -6.83 11.55 -16.67
CA ALA A 66 -8.09 11.96 -17.28
C ALA A 66 -9.11 12.31 -16.21
N ARG A 67 -9.24 11.49 -15.16
CA ARG A 67 -10.13 11.76 -14.03
C ARG A 67 -9.73 13.04 -13.28
N LEU A 68 -8.45 13.22 -12.97
CA LEU A 68 -7.96 14.45 -12.31
C LEU A 68 -8.20 15.72 -13.13
N ARG A 69 -8.23 15.62 -14.47
CA ARG A 69 -8.57 16.73 -15.36
C ARG A 69 -10.07 16.96 -15.48
N ALA A 70 -10.88 15.90 -15.49
CA ALA A 70 -12.33 15.95 -15.63
C ALA A 70 -13.02 16.40 -14.33
N GLU A 71 -12.43 16.07 -13.19
CA GLU A 71 -12.79 16.59 -11.87
C GLU A 71 -11.68 17.56 -11.42
N PRO A 72 -11.53 18.75 -12.06
CA PRO A 72 -10.62 19.76 -11.55
C PRO A 72 -11.08 20.05 -10.14
N SER A 73 -10.26 19.71 -9.14
CA SER A 73 -10.62 19.67 -7.73
C SER A 73 -11.57 20.81 -7.42
N ALA A 74 -12.88 20.52 -7.39
CA ALA A 74 -13.87 21.53 -7.07
C ALA A 74 -13.37 22.10 -5.76
N PRO A 75 -13.11 23.43 -5.66
CA PRO A 75 -12.51 23.98 -4.46
C PRO A 75 -13.42 23.52 -3.34
N VAL A 76 -12.95 22.57 -2.53
CA VAL A 76 -13.76 22.04 -1.45
C VAL A 76 -13.90 23.25 -0.56
N VAL A 77 -15.05 23.91 -0.62
CA VAL A 77 -15.34 25.11 0.15
C VAL A 77 -15.58 24.62 1.57
N LEU A 78 -14.50 24.13 2.19
CA LEU A 78 -14.48 23.68 3.55
C LEU A 78 -14.72 24.94 4.38
N PRO A 79 -15.69 24.92 5.31
CA PRO A 79 -15.87 26.04 6.23
C PRO A 79 -14.52 26.34 6.89
N LEU A 80 -14.15 27.62 7.07
CA LEU A 80 -12.79 28.06 7.43
C LEU A 80 -12.13 27.27 8.57
N ARG A 81 -12.91 26.69 9.49
CA ARG A 81 -12.42 25.79 10.55
C ARG A 81 -11.81 24.47 10.03
N ARG A 82 -12.39 23.83 9.01
CA ARG A 82 -11.87 22.59 8.41
C ARG A 82 -10.71 22.82 7.43
N ARG A 83 -10.58 24.03 6.88
CA ARG A 83 -9.48 24.38 5.97
C ARG A 83 -8.11 24.32 6.67
N ARG A 84 -8.05 24.59 7.98
CA ARG A 84 -6.83 24.40 8.79
C ARG A 84 -6.49 22.91 8.97
N LEU A 85 -7.47 22.05 9.22
CA LEU A 85 -7.25 20.61 9.39
C LEU A 85 -6.79 19.92 8.10
N VAL A 86 -7.37 20.26 6.94
CA VAL A 86 -7.03 19.60 5.67
C VAL A 86 -5.64 19.97 5.15
N SER A 87 -5.12 21.16 5.48
CA SER A 87 -3.72 21.51 5.20
C SER A 87 -2.71 20.62 5.95
N TYR A 88 -3.08 20.03 7.10
CA TYR A 88 -2.21 19.13 7.87
C TYR A 88 -2.18 17.70 7.31
N VAL A 89 -3.26 17.24 6.64
CA VAL A 89 -3.39 15.83 6.21
C VAL A 89 -3.05 15.62 4.73
N ALA A 90 -3.13 16.67 3.91
CA ALA A 90 -2.78 16.63 2.49
C ALA A 90 -1.38 16.06 2.17
N PRO A 91 -0.29 16.37 2.93
CA PRO A 91 1.03 15.80 2.63
C PRO A 91 1.11 14.29 2.94
N PHE A 92 0.34 13.79 3.91
CA PHE A 92 0.31 12.36 4.26
C PHE A 92 -0.30 11.51 3.15
N LEU A 93 -1.36 12.00 2.49
CA LEU A 93 -1.99 11.27 1.39
C LEU A 93 -1.10 11.19 0.13
N ALA A 94 -0.38 12.26 -0.19
CA ALA A 94 0.53 12.29 -1.32
C ALA A 94 1.72 11.32 -1.13
N ALA A 95 2.27 11.25 0.10
CA ALA A 95 3.35 10.33 0.41
C ALA A 95 2.92 8.85 0.33
N ALA A 96 1.73 8.51 0.83
CA ALA A 96 1.20 7.15 0.78
C ALA A 96 1.01 6.62 -0.66
N ALA A 97 0.56 7.48 -1.58
CA ALA A 97 0.40 7.13 -2.99
C ALA A 97 1.74 6.81 -3.67
N VAL A 98 2.79 7.58 -3.37
CA VAL A 98 4.14 7.34 -3.92
C VAL A 98 4.74 6.04 -3.40
N VAL A 99 4.57 5.74 -2.11
CA VAL A 99 5.05 4.49 -1.50
C VAL A 99 4.35 3.28 -2.09
N MET A 100 3.03 3.33 -2.28
CA MET A 100 2.28 2.27 -2.95
C MET A 100 2.77 2.02 -4.38
N ILE A 101 3.00 3.08 -5.16
CA ILE A 101 3.50 2.96 -6.54
C ILE A 101 4.92 2.36 -6.56
N ALA A 102 5.78 2.75 -5.62
CA ALA A 102 7.15 2.24 -5.54
C ALA A 102 7.20 0.75 -5.15
N VAL A 103 6.36 0.33 -4.20
CA VAL A 103 6.24 -1.08 -3.78
C VAL A 103 5.68 -1.93 -4.92
N TRP A 104 4.71 -1.41 -5.65
CA TRP A 104 4.00 -2.17 -6.68
C TRP A 104 4.74 -2.29 -8.01
N THR A 105 5.61 -1.32 -8.34
CA THR A 105 6.39 -1.35 -9.60
C THR A 105 7.70 -2.12 -9.52
N GLY A 106 8.01 -2.74 -8.38
CA GLY A 106 9.16 -3.66 -8.23
C GLY A 106 10.53 -3.05 -8.59
N ARG A 107 10.65 -1.73 -8.61
CA ARG A 107 11.89 -1.04 -8.99
C ARG A 107 12.88 -1.06 -7.82
N PRO A 108 14.02 -1.79 -7.92
CA PRO A 108 15.10 -1.61 -6.96
C PRO A 108 15.65 -0.19 -7.12
N ARG A 109 15.81 0.48 -5.98
CA ARG A 109 16.36 1.84 -5.85
C ARG A 109 17.62 2.01 -6.69
N THR A 110 17.48 2.64 -7.86
CA THR A 110 18.64 3.15 -8.60
C THR A 110 18.79 4.62 -8.26
N SER A 111 19.55 4.90 -7.21
CA SER A 111 20.54 5.98 -7.16
C SER A 111 20.96 6.13 -5.70
N ALA A 112 22.21 5.76 -5.44
CA ALA A 112 22.94 6.15 -4.24
C ALA A 112 23.06 7.69 -4.22
N ALA A 113 22.03 8.36 -3.72
CA ALA A 113 22.24 9.58 -2.94
C ALA A 113 22.52 9.12 -1.51
N PRO A 114 23.43 9.79 -0.76
CA PRO A 114 23.70 9.40 0.61
C PRO A 114 22.38 9.35 1.36
N ALA A 115 22.25 8.40 2.29
CA ALA A 115 21.15 8.34 3.21
C ALA A 115 21.03 9.69 3.92
N ALA A 116 20.26 10.61 3.33
CA ALA A 116 19.51 11.55 4.09
C ALA A 116 18.58 10.65 4.89
N THR A 117 18.99 10.34 6.11
CA THR A 117 18.06 10.36 7.22
C THR A 117 17.29 11.66 7.01
N VAL A 118 16.17 11.58 6.32
CA VAL A 118 15.22 12.67 6.27
C VAL A 118 14.63 12.64 7.67
N LEU A 119 15.38 13.19 8.62
CA LEU A 119 14.83 13.96 9.71
C LEU A 119 13.99 14.99 8.98
N VAL A 120 12.74 14.62 8.71
CA VAL A 120 11.69 15.61 8.53
C VAL A 120 11.59 16.21 9.92
N PRO A 121 12.09 17.43 10.18
CA PRO A 121 11.66 18.10 11.39
C PRO A 121 10.14 18.25 11.21
N LEU A 122 9.39 17.46 11.96
CA LEU A 122 7.99 17.73 12.24
C LEU A 122 8.01 18.58 13.51
N PRO A 123 8.25 19.91 13.43
CA PRO A 123 8.29 20.76 14.63
C PRO A 123 7.01 20.66 15.46
N GLU A 124 5.91 20.25 14.83
CA GLU A 124 4.60 20.06 15.45
C GLU A 124 4.45 18.73 16.22
N LEU A 125 5.35 17.74 16.01
CA LEU A 125 5.39 16.50 16.81
C LEU A 125 6.31 16.61 18.04
N ASP A 126 7.33 17.48 17.99
CA ASP A 126 8.20 17.75 19.14
C ASP A 126 7.50 18.58 20.23
N GLU A 127 6.41 19.27 19.87
CA GLU A 127 5.58 20.05 20.80
C GLU A 127 4.43 19.23 21.42
N LEU A 128 4.15 18.02 20.91
CA LEU A 128 3.11 17.16 21.46
C LEU A 128 3.63 16.42 22.70
N SER A 129 2.96 16.64 23.81
CA SER A 129 3.24 15.89 25.03
C SER A 129 3.02 14.39 24.79
N SER A 130 3.74 13.54 25.53
CA SER A 130 3.60 12.09 25.41
C SER A 130 2.16 11.60 25.66
N ASP A 131 1.35 12.38 26.36
CA ASP A 131 -0.06 12.07 26.63
C ASP A 131 -0.98 12.39 25.44
N GLU A 132 -0.71 13.46 24.70
CA GLU A 132 -1.46 13.81 23.49
C GLU A 132 -1.19 12.79 22.37
N LEU A 133 0.06 12.34 22.24
CA LEU A 133 0.42 11.29 21.28
C LEU A 133 -0.32 9.96 21.56
N ARG A 134 -0.44 9.58 22.84
CA ARG A 134 -1.22 8.39 23.24
C ARG A 134 -2.71 8.57 22.96
N SER A 135 -3.24 9.77 23.08
CA SER A 135 -4.65 10.07 22.78
C SER A 135 -4.95 9.90 21.28
N VAL A 136 -4.08 10.40 20.40
CA VAL A 136 -4.23 10.25 18.95
C VAL A 136 -4.14 8.79 18.53
N LEU A 137 -3.15 8.05 19.04
CA LEU A 137 -2.99 6.62 18.76
C LEU A 137 -4.21 5.81 19.21
N ARG A 138 -4.75 6.10 20.40
CA ARG A 138 -5.96 5.43 20.90
C ARG A 138 -7.18 5.70 20.02
N SER A 139 -7.34 6.93 19.52
CA SER A 139 -8.47 7.26 18.63
C SER A 139 -8.40 6.55 17.27
N LEU A 140 -7.19 6.27 16.78
CA LEU A 140 -6.98 5.50 15.55
C LEU A 140 -7.24 4.01 15.79
N GLU A 141 -6.77 3.48 16.90
CA GLU A 141 -7.02 2.09 17.31
C GLU A 141 -8.52 1.83 17.49
N GLU A 142 -9.27 2.76 18.09
CA GLU A 142 -10.72 2.65 18.29
C GLU A 142 -11.51 2.69 16.97
N ARG A 143 -11.04 3.45 15.97
CA ARG A 143 -11.61 3.47 14.61
C ARG A 143 -11.31 2.21 13.81
N VAL A 144 -10.13 1.62 13.99
CA VAL A 144 -9.74 0.38 13.33
C VAL A 144 -10.42 -0.83 14.00
N ALA A 145 -10.62 -0.77 15.32
CA ALA A 145 -11.26 -1.83 16.11
C ALA A 145 -12.80 -1.81 16.05
N SER A 146 -13.40 -0.74 15.51
CA SER A 146 -14.86 -0.64 15.30
C SER A 146 -15.21 -0.88 13.83
N PRO A 147 -15.42 -2.14 13.40
CA PRO A 147 -15.94 -2.44 12.06
C PRO A 147 -17.43 -2.06 11.88
N ASP A 148 -18.13 -1.70 12.96
CA ASP A 148 -19.58 -1.41 12.94
C ASP A 148 -19.92 0.08 12.76
N GLY A 149 -19.03 0.85 12.14
CA GLY A 149 -19.30 2.23 11.74
C GLY A 149 -20.12 2.30 10.44
N GLU A 150 -21.44 2.16 10.56
CA GLU A 150 -22.50 2.66 9.67
C GLU A 150 -22.03 3.40 8.39
N ALA A 151 -21.68 2.65 7.35
CA ALA A 151 -21.56 3.16 5.97
C ALA A 151 -21.81 2.07 4.91
N THR A 152 -22.54 1.00 5.27
CA THR A 152 -22.90 -0.11 4.36
C THR A 152 -24.41 -0.36 4.33
N GLU A 153 -25.23 0.66 4.51
CA GLU A 153 -26.57 0.67 3.90
C GLU A 153 -26.41 1.24 2.49
N GLY A 154 -26.46 0.37 1.47
CA GLY A 154 -26.59 0.81 0.07
C GLY A 154 -25.59 0.25 -0.94
N LEU A 155 -24.83 -0.80 -0.63
CA LEU A 155 -24.17 -1.62 -1.67
C LEU A 155 -25.01 -2.85 -1.95
N GLU A 156 -26.20 -2.64 -2.51
CA GLU A 156 -26.88 -3.73 -3.20
C GLU A 156 -25.99 -4.20 -4.34
N SER A 157 -25.77 -5.51 -4.43
CA SER A 157 -24.99 -6.09 -5.53
C SER A 157 -25.63 -5.64 -6.85
N PRO A 158 -24.88 -4.96 -7.74
CA PRO A 158 -25.44 -4.48 -9.00
C PRO A 158 -26.00 -5.67 -9.77
N SER A 159 -27.20 -5.49 -10.30
CA SER A 159 -27.83 -6.53 -11.11
C SER A 159 -27.01 -6.78 -12.38
N ALA A 160 -27.09 -8.00 -12.93
CA ALA A 160 -26.33 -8.35 -14.14
C ALA A 160 -26.57 -7.37 -15.30
N ALA A 161 -27.78 -6.80 -15.39
CA ALA A 161 -28.15 -5.82 -16.41
C ALA A 161 -27.46 -4.44 -16.21
N GLU A 162 -27.24 -4.01 -14.97
CA GLU A 162 -26.53 -2.75 -14.68
C GLU A 162 -25.03 -2.87 -14.94
N LEU A 163 -24.47 -4.06 -14.68
CA LEU A 163 -23.09 -4.40 -15.00
C LEU A 163 -22.84 -4.39 -16.52
N GLU A 164 -23.78 -4.92 -17.30
CA GLU A 164 -23.69 -4.95 -18.76
C GLU A 164 -23.80 -3.53 -19.36
N ALA A 165 -24.73 -2.71 -18.87
CA ALA A 165 -24.86 -1.30 -19.29
C ALA A 165 -23.62 -0.45 -18.93
N ALA A 166 -23.00 -0.72 -17.78
CA ALA A 166 -21.76 -0.06 -17.37
C ALA A 166 -20.56 -0.48 -18.22
N LEU A 167 -20.51 -1.73 -18.68
CA LEU A 167 -19.50 -2.23 -19.61
C LEU A 167 -19.66 -1.61 -21.00
N GLU A 168 -20.89 -1.52 -21.51
CA GLU A 168 -21.20 -0.95 -22.82
C GLU A 168 -20.85 0.56 -22.89
N THR A 169 -21.01 1.29 -21.78
CA THR A 169 -20.60 2.71 -21.70
C THR A 169 -19.10 2.92 -21.59
N LEU A 170 -18.32 1.89 -21.25
CA LEU A 170 -16.86 1.93 -21.17
C LEU A 170 -16.17 1.45 -22.45
N GLU A 171 -16.88 0.72 -23.32
CA GLU A 171 -16.39 0.26 -24.63
C GLU A 171 -16.67 1.26 -25.77
N GLY A 172 -17.33 2.39 -25.47
CA GLY A 172 -17.55 3.51 -26.39
C GLY A 172 -16.41 4.52 -26.47
#